data_AF-A0A496SQT6-F1
#
_entry.id   AF-A0A496SQT6-F1
#
_cell.length_a   1.000
_cell.length_b   1.000
_cell.length_c   1.000
_cell.angle_alpha   90.00
_cell.angle_beta   90.00
_cell.angle_gamma   90.00
#
_symmetry.space_group_name_H-M   'P 1'
#
loop_
_entity.id
_entity.type
_entity.pdbx_description
1 polymer ?
#
loop_
_entity_poly.entity_id
_entity_poly.type
_entity_poly.pdbx_seq_one_letter_code
_entity_poly.pdbx_strand_id
1 'polypeptide(L)' 'MIDVSHDEAFYYLKKMMEIRQFEDKIMELLSQNIAQGGSHLYAGEEAVAVGAVAAI' A
#
# COMPACT_ATOMS: atom_id res chain seq x y z
N MET A 1 -4.99 16.88 18.44
CA MET A 1 -4.83 16.67 16.99
C MET A 1 -3.42 16.10 16.83
N ILE A 2 -3.25 14.99 16.13
CA ILE A 2 -1.90 14.43 15.91
C ILE A 2 -1.16 15.42 15.02
N ASP A 3 0.00 15.89 15.48
CA ASP A 3 0.87 16.75 14.70
C ASP A 3 1.68 15.86 13.77
N VAL A 4 1.49 16.02 12.47
CA VAL A 4 2.21 15.29 11.42
C VAL A 4 2.92 16.34 10.60
N SER A 5 4.24 16.28 10.54
CA SER A 5 5.02 17.19 9.70
C SER A 5 4.70 16.97 8.22
N HIS A 6 5.00 17.98 7.40
CA HIS A 6 4.85 17.85 5.94
C HIS A 6 5.60 16.63 5.39
N ASP A 7 6.82 16.39 5.87
CA ASP A 7 7.67 15.31 5.39
C ASP A 7 7.15 13.94 5.81
N GLU A 8 6.60 13.81 7.02
CA GLU A 8 5.92 12.60 7.47
C GLU A 8 4.66 12.33 6.64
N ALA A 9 3.82 13.34 6.42
CA ALA A 9 2.62 13.19 5.60
C ALA A 9 2.96 12.77 4.15
N PHE A 10 3.99 13.38 3.57
CA PHE A 10 4.49 13.01 2.24
C PHE A 10 5.02 11.57 2.24
N TYR A 11 5.78 11.18 3.26
CA TYR A 11 6.29 9.83 3.40
C TYR A 11 5.15 8.80 3.50
N TYR A 12 4.15 9.03 4.35
CA TYR A 12 3.01 8.11 4.51
C TYR A 12 2.21 7.98 3.22
N LEU A 13 1.92 9.11 2.55
CA LEU A 13 1.24 9.07 1.26
C LEU A 13 2.02 8.28 0.23
N LYS A 14 3.34 8.51 0.13
CA LYS A 14 4.21 7.75 -0.76
C LYS A 14 4.15 6.26 -0.48
N LYS A 15 4.20 5.85 0.80
CA LYS A 15 4.10 4.44 1.19
C LYS A 15 2.74 3.81 0.86
N MET A 16 1.64 4.52 1.10
CA MET A 16 0.32 4.03 0.71
C MET A 16 0.21 3.86 -0.82
N MET A 17 0.76 4.81 -1.59
CA MET A 17 0.77 4.74 -3.05
C MET A 17 1.67 3.64 -3.60
N GLU A 18 2.78 3.32 -2.92
CA GLU A 18 3.64 2.17 -3.25
C GLU A 18 2.88 0.85 -3.07
N ILE A 19 2.17 0.69 -1.95
CA ILE A 19 1.32 -0.50 -1.71
C ILE A 19 0.24 -0.60 -2.80
N ARG A 20 -0.50 0.48 -3.05
CA ARG A 20 -1.56 0.48 -4.08
C ARG A 20 -1.04 0.07 -5.46
N GLN A 21 0.07 0.67 -5.91
CA GLN A 21 0.65 0.34 -7.21
C GLN A 21 1.12 -1.11 -7.30
N PHE A 22 1.68 -1.64 -6.20
CA PHE A 22 2.07 -3.04 -6.13
C PHE A 22 0.85 -3.96 -6.28
N GLU A 23 -0.20 -3.72 -5.50
CA GLU A 23 -1.44 -4.50 -5.52
C GLU A 23 -2.13 -4.47 -6.91
N ASP A 24 -2.23 -3.29 -7.51
CA ASP A 24 -2.79 -3.13 -8.86
C ASP A 24 -1.97 -3.91 -9.90
N LYS A 25 -0.63 -3.91 -9.77
CA LYS A 25 0.23 -4.65 -10.68
C LYS A 25 0.09 -6.16 -10.50
N ILE A 26 -0.01 -6.64 -9.26
CA ILE A 26 -0.26 -8.06 -8.99
C ILE A 26 -1.58 -8.49 -9.62
N MET A 27 -2.64 -7.68 -9.49
CA MET A 27 -3.93 -7.95 -10.14
C MET A 27 -3.84 -8.00 -11.66
N GLU A 28 -3.11 -7.06 -12.26
CA GLU A 28 -2.88 -7.06 -13.71
C GLU A 28 -2.19 -8.35 -14.15
N LEU A 29 -1.10 -8.74 -13.46
CA LEU A 29 -0.32 -9.92 -13.80
C LEU A 29 -1.09 -11.23 -13.59
N LEU A 30 -1.93 -11.31 -12.56
CA LEU A 30 -2.83 -12.45 -12.33
C LEU A 30 -3.87 -12.56 -13.44
N SER A 31 -4.47 -11.44 -13.87
CA SER A 31 -5.46 -11.43 -14.95
C SER A 31 -4.88 -11.92 -16.29
N GLN A 32 -3.57 -11.73 -16.49
CA GLN A 32 -2.83 -12.15 -17.68
C GLN A 32 -2.23 -13.56 -17.56
N ASN A 33 -2.46 -14.29 -16.45
CA ASN A 33 -1.81 -15.56 -16.13
C ASN A 33 -0.26 -15.51 -16.14
N ILE A 34 0.32 -14.34 -15.93
CA ILE A 34 1.78 -14.16 -15.79
C ILE A 34 2.19 -14.49 -14.35
N ALA A 35 1.44 -13.99 -13.37
CA ALA A 35 1.53 -14.43 -11.99
C ALA A 35 0.58 -15.62 -11.76
N GLN A 36 0.95 -16.54 -10.87
CA GLN A 36 0.17 -17.75 -10.56
C GLN A 36 -0.07 -17.87 -9.05
N GLY A 37 -1.18 -18.55 -8.69
CA GLY A 37 -1.64 -18.69 -7.31
C GLY A 37 -2.75 -17.70 -6.95
N GLY A 38 -3.19 -17.73 -5.70
CA GLY A 38 -4.10 -16.74 -5.15
C GLY A 38 -3.34 -15.56 -4.56
N SER A 39 -3.84 -14.34 -4.78
CA SER A 39 -3.40 -13.14 -4.05
C SER A 39 -4.52 -12.65 -3.15
N HIS A 40 -4.16 -12.26 -1.92
CA HIS A 40 -5.04 -11.52 -1.02
C HIS A 40 -4.62 -10.07 -1.12
N LEU A 41 -5.46 -9.26 -1.77
CA LEU A 41 -5.10 -7.88 -2.04
C LEU A 41 -5.29 -7.02 -0.80
N TYR A 42 -4.36 -6.10 -0.59
CA TYR A 42 -4.41 -5.11 0.48
C TYR A 42 -4.97 -3.75 0.05
N ALA A 43 -5.48 -3.66 -1.19
CA ALA A 43 -6.01 -2.44 -1.77
C ALA A 43 -7.23 -1.94 -0.95
N GLY A 44 -7.11 -0.75 -0.37
CA GLY A 44 -8.13 -0.11 0.48
C GLY A 44 -7.78 -0.12 1.97
N GLU A 45 -6.76 -0.88 2.36
CA GLU A 45 -6.28 -1.01 3.74
C GLU A 45 -4.90 -0.38 3.96
N GLU A 46 -4.36 0.37 2.99
CA GLU A 46 -2.98 0.85 3.00
C GLU A 46 -2.64 1.71 4.22
N ALA A 47 -3.61 2.52 4.67
CA ALA A 47 -3.46 3.34 5.87
C ALA A 47 -3.27 2.51 7.14
N VAL A 48 -3.81 1.29 7.20
CA VAL A 48 -3.64 0.38 8.34
C VAL A 48 -2.19 -0.08 8.44
N ALA A 49 -1.63 -0.60 7.34
CA ALA A 49 -0.24 -1.03 7.32
C ALA A 49 0.74 0.13 7.55
N VAL A 50 0.57 1.23 6.81
CA VAL A 50 1.48 2.38 6.92
C VAL A 50 1.41 3.03 8.31
N GLY A 51 0.20 3.21 8.85
CA GLY A 51 0.01 3.78 10.17
C GLY A 51 0.55 2.89 11.29
N ALA A 52 0.31 1.57 11.22
CA ALA A 52 0.82 0.63 12.21
C ALA A 52 2.35 0.60 12.23
N VAL A 53 2.99 0.56 11.05
CA VAL A 53 4.46 0.56 10.94
C VAL A 53 5.06 1.89 11.39
N ALA A 54 4.39 3.02 11.12
CA ALA A 54 4.86 4.33 11.55
C ALA A 54 4.85 4.53 13.08
N ALA A 55 4.11 3.70 13.82
CA ALA A 55 3.95 3.78 15.27
C ALA A 55 4.88 2.82 16.05
N ILE A 56 5.75 2.06 15.36
CA ILE A 56 6.72 1.12 15.94
C ILE A 56 8.11 1.74 15.89
#